data_AF-A0A9D4PIY2-F1
#
_entry.id   AF-A0A9D4PIY2-F1
#
_cell.length_a   1.000
_cell.length_b   1.000
_cell.length_c   1.000
_cell.angle_alpha   90.00
_cell.angle_beta   90.00
_cell.angle_gamma   90.00
#
_symmetry.space_group_name_H-M   'P 1'
#
loop_
_entity.id
_entity.type
_entity.pdbx_description
1 polymer ?
#
loop_
_entity_poly.entity_id
_entity_poly.type
_entity_poly.pdbx_seq_one_letter_code
_entity_poly.pdbx_strand_id
1 'polypeptide(L)'
;MVCGGSYEAIYSDLHCYGSIQDILLIPGQPFAVVVFENMDSSAAAANYLSNNVPSFSKDPVFPSFIERAPSISANTCSNLFDDSNLPQGLKLIKDAINEHEETVLAQLIMWGDPEESKALRQREVRHFGYAFDYSLQGVQKDAPLSESVPDECVPFLERLVAAGHLNRLPDQLTVTRYLPGQGIPPHVDSHESFDDDIVLLSLGSPVVMNFRHPDGRQVARVLPPRSVLILSADSRYVWSHGIASRKFDVVPRSNGSNNGITLSQRGIRISYTFRHIRKGSCRCGSALLCDSHRFGNQDNASALRLETEHVYKVYENIAEQFSDTRYKQWPMVAEFLDSLEQGSLLLDAGCGNGKYLTHHGKLIKLGFDRSQRFCDICQHRGLEVLQADTLQMPFRKDVFDACISIAVLHHLSTVERRQAAVHEILRVLRHNGRALVYVWALEQNSPGGDEKDAPSKYLNPNKAAAVDCSGPVESLESAPLPVHCNRTQFQARDMLVPWHSKSTQETHYRYYHLFQQGELRELLESVAPGCIETEYHDQGNWCAVIVKKGSAGDEASIAR
;
A
#
# COMPACT_ATOMS: atom_id res chain seq x y z
N MET A 1 4.59 -24.53 -7.99
CA MET A 1 5.23 -24.75 -9.30
C MET A 1 4.53 -25.93 -9.94
N VAL A 2 4.15 -25.79 -11.20
CA VAL A 2 3.72 -26.93 -12.04
C VAL A 2 5.00 -27.71 -12.35
N CYS A 3 5.19 -28.89 -11.76
CA CYS A 3 6.05 -30.04 -12.16
C CYS A 3 7.40 -29.85 -12.92
N GLY A 4 7.99 -28.66 -12.96
CA GLY A 4 9.24 -28.37 -13.67
C GLY A 4 9.16 -28.29 -15.20
N GLY A 5 8.22 -28.99 -15.85
CA GLY A 5 8.13 -29.10 -17.33
C GLY A 5 6.95 -28.36 -17.97
N SER A 6 7.15 -27.81 -19.17
CA SER A 6 6.07 -27.27 -20.02
C SER A 6 5.30 -28.39 -20.72
N TYR A 7 4.10 -28.08 -21.24
CA TYR A 7 3.30 -29.03 -22.01
C TYR A 7 4.11 -29.58 -23.19
N GLU A 8 4.78 -28.69 -23.92
CA GLU A 8 5.55 -29.00 -25.12
C GLU A 8 6.75 -29.90 -24.80
N ALA A 9 7.43 -29.67 -23.66
CA ALA A 9 8.57 -30.47 -23.25
C ALA A 9 8.14 -31.89 -22.82
N ILE A 10 7.03 -32.00 -22.07
CA ILE A 10 6.45 -33.31 -21.69
C ILE A 10 5.98 -34.06 -22.94
N TYR A 11 5.29 -33.37 -23.86
CA TYR A 11 4.85 -33.98 -25.12
C TYR A 11 6.04 -34.46 -25.95
N SER A 12 7.08 -33.63 -26.11
CA SER A 12 8.29 -33.97 -26.86
C SER A 12 8.94 -35.26 -26.37
N ASP A 13 9.08 -35.42 -25.05
CA ASP A 13 9.72 -36.60 -24.47
C ASP A 13 8.84 -37.86 -24.54
N LEU A 14 7.52 -37.71 -24.48
CA LEU A 14 6.61 -38.83 -24.23
C LEU A 14 5.82 -39.30 -25.46
N HIS A 15 5.63 -38.45 -26.48
CA HIS A 15 4.84 -38.80 -27.66
C HIS A 15 5.42 -39.98 -28.47
N CYS A 16 6.72 -40.26 -28.31
CA CYS A 16 7.38 -41.39 -28.98
C CYS A 16 6.95 -42.76 -28.45
N TYR A 17 6.36 -42.83 -27.24
CA TYR A 17 5.85 -44.07 -26.64
C TYR A 17 4.40 -44.38 -27.04
N GLY A 18 3.71 -43.43 -27.69
CA GLY A 18 2.37 -43.62 -28.24
C GLY A 18 1.56 -42.33 -28.35
N SER A 19 0.34 -42.45 -28.90
CA SER A 19 -0.57 -41.30 -29.04
C SER A 19 -1.01 -40.78 -27.67
N ILE A 20 -0.77 -39.49 -27.43
CA ILE A 20 -1.17 -38.78 -26.22
C ILE A 20 -2.50 -38.10 -26.49
N GLN A 21 -3.53 -38.48 -25.73
CA GLN A 21 -4.84 -37.85 -25.78
C GLN A 21 -4.84 -36.47 -25.13
N ASP A 22 -4.20 -36.34 -23.95
CA ASP A 22 -4.06 -35.05 -23.27
C ASP A 22 -2.90 -35.01 -22.27
N ILE A 23 -2.42 -33.81 -21.95
CA ILE A 23 -1.49 -33.57 -20.84
C ILE A 23 -2.08 -32.47 -19.97
N LEU A 24 -2.50 -32.85 -18.76
CA LEU A 24 -3.12 -31.96 -17.81
C LEU A 24 -2.05 -31.38 -16.88
N LEU A 25 -1.84 -30.07 -17.02
CA LEU A 25 -1.04 -29.27 -16.09
C LEU A 25 -1.99 -28.58 -15.11
N ILE A 26 -1.82 -28.84 -13.80
CA ILE A 26 -2.70 -28.30 -12.77
C ILE A 26 -1.97 -27.17 -12.02
N PRO A 27 -2.50 -25.93 -12.00
CA PRO A 27 -1.88 -24.82 -11.28
C PRO A 27 -1.62 -25.15 -9.82
N GLY A 28 -0.41 -24.83 -9.35
CA GLY A 28 -0.01 -25.03 -7.94
C GLY A 28 0.39 -26.46 -7.60
N GLN A 29 0.10 -27.45 -8.44
CA GLN A 29 0.43 -28.86 -8.17
C GLN A 29 1.82 -29.24 -8.70
N PRO A 30 2.62 -30.00 -7.94
CA PRO A 30 3.96 -30.40 -8.36
C PRO A 30 3.97 -31.57 -9.36
N PHE A 31 2.85 -31.95 -9.96
CA PHE A 31 2.72 -33.09 -10.87
C PHE A 31 1.84 -32.76 -12.09
N ALA A 32 2.04 -33.52 -13.18
CA ALA A 32 1.26 -33.46 -14.41
C ALA A 32 0.56 -34.82 -14.61
N VAL A 33 -0.59 -34.82 -15.28
CA VAL A 33 -1.28 -36.05 -15.67
C VAL A 33 -1.20 -36.21 -17.18
N VAL A 34 -0.58 -37.29 -17.65
CA VAL A 34 -0.48 -37.61 -19.08
C VAL A 34 -1.47 -38.72 -19.38
N VAL A 35 -2.38 -38.47 -20.34
CA VAL A 35 -3.40 -39.42 -20.77
C VAL A 35 -3.01 -39.95 -22.14
N PHE A 36 -2.64 -41.23 -22.21
CA PHE A 36 -2.40 -41.93 -23.47
C PHE A 36 -3.68 -42.57 -23.99
N GLU A 37 -3.79 -42.79 -25.30
CA GLU A 37 -4.93 -43.48 -25.91
C GLU A 37 -5.04 -44.96 -25.46
N ASN A 38 -3.93 -45.58 -25.08
CA ASN A 38 -3.90 -46.99 -24.67
C ASN A 38 -2.98 -47.23 -23.46
N MET A 39 -3.22 -48.34 -22.76
CA MET A 39 -2.50 -48.71 -21.53
C MET A 39 -1.03 -49.07 -21.80
N ASP A 40 -0.73 -49.69 -22.95
CA ASP A 40 0.63 -50.16 -23.27
C ASP A 40 1.59 -48.98 -23.46
N SER A 41 1.15 -47.92 -24.14
CA SER A 41 1.90 -46.66 -24.31
C SER A 41 2.13 -45.96 -22.98
N SER A 42 1.13 -45.95 -22.09
CA SER A 42 1.27 -45.42 -20.73
C SER A 42 2.30 -46.21 -19.91
N ALA A 43 2.27 -47.54 -20.01
CA ALA A 43 3.23 -48.42 -19.33
C ALA A 43 4.66 -48.25 -19.87
N ALA A 44 4.83 -48.12 -21.19
CA ALA A 44 6.12 -47.88 -21.82
C ALA A 44 6.72 -46.53 -21.38
N ALA A 45 5.93 -45.46 -21.39
CA ALA A 45 6.34 -44.15 -20.90
C ALA A 45 6.69 -44.17 -19.41
N ALA A 46 5.90 -44.83 -18.57
CA ALA A 46 6.18 -44.97 -17.13
C ALA A 46 7.47 -45.78 -16.87
N ASN A 47 7.74 -46.81 -17.66
CA ASN A 47 8.98 -47.57 -17.54
C ASN A 47 10.20 -46.74 -17.94
N TYR A 48 10.09 -45.91 -18.99
CA TYR A 48 11.15 -44.96 -19.35
C TYR A 48 11.43 -43.97 -18.23
N LEU A 49 10.39 -43.31 -17.71
CA LEU A 49 10.50 -42.30 -16.67
C LEU A 49 11.02 -42.85 -15.33
N SER A 50 10.72 -44.10 -15.00
CA SER A 50 11.26 -44.76 -13.81
C SER A 50 12.79 -44.98 -13.86
N ASN A 51 13.36 -45.04 -15.07
CA ASN A 51 14.76 -45.39 -15.29
C ASN A 51 15.62 -44.23 -15.81
N ASN A 52 15.01 -43.09 -16.17
CA ASN A 52 15.68 -41.98 -16.82
C ASN A 52 15.20 -40.64 -16.26
N VAL A 53 16.09 -39.64 -16.24
CA VAL A 53 15.71 -38.25 -15.97
C VAL A 53 15.26 -37.62 -17.30
N PRO A 54 14.00 -37.20 -17.43
CA PRO A 54 13.49 -36.63 -18.67
C PRO A 54 14.06 -35.23 -18.92
N SER A 55 14.05 -34.78 -20.18
CA SER A 55 14.59 -33.47 -20.58
C SER A 55 13.84 -32.29 -19.94
N PHE A 56 12.57 -32.51 -19.58
CA PHE A 56 11.71 -31.51 -18.95
C PHE A 56 11.89 -31.39 -17.42
N SER A 57 12.76 -32.20 -16.81
CA SER A 57 13.04 -32.14 -15.36
C SER A 57 14.53 -32.19 -15.07
N LYS A 58 14.97 -31.52 -14.01
CA LYS A 58 16.35 -31.65 -13.49
C LYS A 58 16.50 -32.82 -12.51
N ASP A 59 15.38 -33.23 -11.91
CA ASP A 59 15.31 -34.28 -10.91
C ASP A 59 14.58 -35.51 -11.49
N PRO A 60 14.85 -36.73 -10.98
CA PRO A 60 14.06 -37.90 -11.32
C PRO A 60 12.56 -37.67 -11.10
N VAL A 61 11.74 -38.17 -12.01
CA VAL A 61 10.28 -38.10 -11.90
C VAL A 61 9.73 -39.47 -11.52
N PHE A 62 8.64 -39.48 -10.76
CA PHE A 62 8.05 -40.71 -10.25
C PHE A 62 6.69 -40.94 -10.92
N PRO A 63 6.62 -41.77 -11.99
CA PRO A 63 5.37 -42.06 -12.64
C PRO A 63 4.48 -42.92 -11.74
N SER A 64 3.18 -42.66 -11.76
CA SER A 64 2.17 -43.45 -11.05
C SER A 64 0.91 -43.52 -11.90
N PHE A 65 0.21 -44.65 -11.82
CA PHE A 65 -1.05 -44.85 -12.52
C PHE A 65 -2.21 -44.40 -11.64
N ILE A 66 -3.16 -43.69 -12.25
CA ILE A 66 -4.39 -43.25 -11.59
C ILE A 66 -5.59 -43.78 -12.37
N GLU A 67 -6.65 -44.21 -11.67
CA GLU A 67 -7.83 -44.79 -12.32
C GLU A 67 -8.67 -43.75 -13.07
N ARG A 68 -8.61 -42.48 -12.65
CA ARG A 68 -9.37 -41.38 -13.26
C ARG A 68 -8.51 -40.12 -13.28
N ALA A 69 -8.45 -39.48 -14.45
CA ALA A 69 -7.90 -38.14 -14.57
C ALA A 69 -8.76 -37.17 -13.72
N PRO A 70 -8.14 -36.24 -12.98
CA PRO A 70 -8.88 -35.26 -12.20
C PRO A 70 -9.77 -34.43 -13.14
N SER A 71 -11.04 -34.31 -12.79
CA SER A 71 -11.94 -33.37 -13.46
C SER A 71 -11.53 -31.97 -13.05
N ILE A 72 -10.87 -31.27 -13.96
CA ILE A 72 -10.57 -29.86 -13.77
C ILE A 72 -11.89 -29.12 -13.97
N SER A 73 -12.66 -28.90 -12.89
CA SER A 73 -13.69 -27.86 -12.89
C SER A 73 -13.05 -26.58 -13.43
N ALA A 74 -13.56 -26.05 -14.54
CA ALA A 74 -12.96 -25.00 -15.38
C ALA A 74 -11.83 -24.22 -14.69
N ASN A 75 -10.59 -24.55 -15.08
CA ASN A 75 -9.31 -24.04 -14.56
C ASN A 75 -9.40 -22.62 -13.97
N THR A 76 -9.07 -22.45 -12.69
CA THR A 76 -8.96 -21.12 -12.03
C THR A 76 -8.01 -20.17 -12.78
N CYS A 77 -7.00 -20.70 -13.50
CA CYS A 77 -6.12 -19.91 -14.36
C CYS A 77 -6.67 -19.62 -15.76
N SER A 78 -7.62 -20.40 -16.29
CA SER A 78 -8.20 -20.12 -17.61
C SER A 78 -9.09 -18.88 -17.59
N ASN A 79 -9.81 -18.65 -16.49
CA ASN A 79 -10.62 -17.46 -16.28
C ASN A 79 -9.77 -16.17 -16.20
N LEU A 80 -8.49 -16.27 -15.81
CA LEU A 80 -7.59 -15.10 -15.76
C LEU A 80 -7.30 -14.52 -17.15
N PHE A 81 -7.31 -15.36 -18.18
CA PHE A 81 -7.04 -14.93 -19.55
C PHE A 81 -8.33 -14.74 -20.38
N ASP A 82 -9.50 -14.77 -19.73
CA ASP A 82 -10.78 -14.57 -20.39
C ASP A 82 -10.95 -13.11 -20.86
N ASP A 83 -11.21 -12.95 -22.15
CA ASP A 83 -11.40 -11.66 -22.81
C ASP A 83 -12.71 -10.97 -22.40
N SER A 84 -13.68 -11.71 -21.86
CA SER A 84 -14.97 -11.15 -21.44
C SER A 84 -14.88 -10.24 -20.21
N ASN A 85 -13.83 -10.39 -19.40
CA ASN A 85 -13.67 -9.69 -18.12
C ASN A 85 -12.66 -8.53 -18.15
N LEU A 86 -12.31 -8.05 -19.35
CA LEU A 86 -11.27 -7.05 -19.48
C LEU A 86 -11.64 -5.69 -18.92
N PRO A 87 -10.68 -4.99 -18.29
CA PRO A 87 -10.88 -3.60 -17.94
C PRO A 87 -11.17 -2.75 -19.17
N GLN A 88 -12.13 -1.84 -19.03
CA GLN A 88 -12.42 -0.86 -20.06
C GLN A 88 -11.16 -0.05 -20.40
N GLY A 89 -10.91 0.14 -21.70
CA GLY A 89 -9.77 0.90 -22.21
C GLY A 89 -8.46 0.11 -22.31
N LEU A 90 -8.42 -1.16 -21.90
CA LEU A 90 -7.26 -2.03 -22.11
C LEU A 90 -7.24 -2.60 -23.53
N LYS A 91 -6.16 -2.33 -24.26
CA LYS A 91 -6.00 -2.85 -25.62
C LYS A 91 -4.62 -3.44 -25.85
N LEU A 92 -4.56 -4.64 -26.39
CA LEU A 92 -3.32 -5.30 -26.79
C LEU A 92 -3.23 -5.37 -28.32
N ILE A 93 -2.18 -4.80 -28.88
CA ILE A 93 -1.85 -4.84 -30.31
C ILE A 93 -0.62 -5.71 -30.46
N LYS A 94 -0.78 -6.87 -31.10
CA LYS A 94 0.33 -7.76 -31.45
C LYS A 94 1.02 -7.24 -32.70
N ASP A 95 2.32 -7.51 -32.81
CA ASP A 95 3.14 -7.15 -33.98
C ASP A 95 3.03 -5.65 -34.36
N ALA A 96 3.01 -4.78 -33.34
CA ALA A 96 2.92 -3.34 -33.50
C ALA A 96 4.18 -2.71 -34.11
N ILE A 97 5.30 -3.42 -33.97
CA ILE A 97 6.58 -3.13 -34.61
C ILE A 97 7.10 -4.39 -35.30
N ASN A 98 7.97 -4.22 -36.30
CA ASN A 98 8.65 -5.34 -36.95
C ASN A 98 9.97 -5.71 -36.23
N GLU A 99 10.62 -6.79 -36.66
CA GLU A 99 11.88 -7.28 -36.07
C GLU A 99 13.05 -6.29 -36.19
N HIS A 100 13.08 -5.51 -37.26
CA HIS A 100 14.12 -4.49 -37.46
C HIS A 100 13.94 -3.34 -36.47
N GLU A 101 12.73 -2.83 -36.31
CA GLU A 101 12.37 -1.82 -35.31
C GLU A 101 12.67 -2.32 -33.88
N GLU A 102 12.34 -3.58 -33.55
CA GLU A 102 12.68 -4.19 -32.26
C GLU A 102 14.19 -4.19 -32.00
N THR A 103 14.99 -4.53 -33.01
CA THR A 103 16.45 -4.55 -32.91
C THR A 103 17.01 -3.16 -32.63
N VAL A 104 16.55 -2.15 -33.38
CA VAL A 104 16.98 -0.75 -33.20
C VAL A 104 16.62 -0.26 -31.80
N LEU A 105 15.37 -0.46 -31.36
CA LEU A 105 14.91 -0.02 -30.04
C LEU A 105 15.58 -0.81 -28.90
N ALA A 106 15.89 -2.09 -29.07
CA ALA A 106 16.60 -2.87 -28.05
C ALA A 106 18.05 -2.38 -27.84
N GLN A 107 18.67 -1.82 -28.89
CA GLN A 107 20.06 -1.33 -28.88
C GLN A 107 20.20 0.14 -28.47
N LEU A 108 19.08 0.87 -28.39
CA LEU A 108 19.06 2.30 -28.06
C LEU A 108 19.62 2.61 -26.67
N ILE A 109 19.54 1.66 -25.74
CA ILE A 109 20.08 1.78 -24.39
C ILE A 109 21.23 0.82 -24.19
N MET A 110 22.38 1.37 -23.81
CA MET A 110 23.49 0.61 -23.29
C MET A 110 23.20 0.23 -21.84
N TRP A 111 23.21 -1.07 -21.57
CA TRP A 111 22.97 -1.62 -20.24
C TRP A 111 24.29 -2.09 -19.62
N GLY A 112 24.35 -2.16 -18.28
CA GLY A 112 25.51 -2.73 -17.58
C GLY A 112 25.63 -4.25 -17.76
N ASP A 113 26.74 -4.83 -17.31
CA ASP A 113 26.97 -6.28 -17.33
C ASP A 113 25.87 -7.00 -16.50
N PRO A 114 25.12 -7.95 -17.10
CA PRO A 114 24.12 -8.73 -16.38
C PRO A 114 24.65 -9.42 -15.10
N GLU A 115 25.93 -9.79 -15.05
CA GLU A 115 26.56 -10.48 -13.92
C GLU A 115 26.90 -9.54 -12.75
N GLU A 116 27.04 -8.24 -12.99
CA GLU A 116 27.23 -7.22 -11.94
C GLU A 116 25.90 -6.80 -11.30
N SER A 117 24.79 -6.93 -12.04
CA SER A 117 23.42 -6.66 -11.58
C SER A 117 22.83 -7.75 -10.66
N LYS A 118 23.69 -8.50 -9.95
CA LYS A 118 23.34 -9.64 -9.07
C LYS A 118 22.57 -9.27 -7.81
N ALA A 119 22.43 -7.99 -7.49
CA ALA A 119 21.47 -7.55 -6.50
C ALA A 119 20.05 -7.75 -7.07
N LEU A 120 19.47 -8.94 -6.84
CA LEU A 120 18.14 -9.43 -7.26
C LEU A 120 16.95 -8.46 -7.07
N ARG A 121 17.14 -7.27 -6.51
CA ARG A 121 16.08 -6.34 -6.09
C ARG A 121 15.93 -5.10 -6.96
N GLN A 122 16.93 -4.68 -7.73
CA GLN A 122 16.86 -3.44 -8.51
C GLN A 122 16.89 -3.73 -10.01
N ARG A 123 15.78 -3.42 -10.68
CA ARG A 123 15.66 -3.39 -12.15
C ARG A 123 16.42 -2.17 -12.68
N GLU A 124 17.07 -2.30 -13.83
CA GLU A 124 17.67 -1.15 -14.48
C GLU A 124 16.59 -0.34 -15.20
N VAL A 125 16.61 0.97 -14.94
CA VAL A 125 15.61 1.91 -15.46
C VAL A 125 16.33 3.12 -16.04
N ARG A 126 15.87 3.58 -17.20
CA ARG A 126 16.27 4.85 -17.81
C ARG A 126 15.03 5.70 -18.11
N HIS A 127 15.16 7.01 -17.95
CA HIS A 127 14.08 7.96 -18.18
C HIS A 127 14.45 8.97 -19.25
N PHE A 128 13.46 9.38 -20.05
CA PHE A 128 13.57 10.44 -21.06
C PHE A 128 12.38 11.39 -20.93
N GLY A 129 12.58 12.65 -21.29
CA GLY A 129 11.64 13.76 -21.12
C GLY A 129 11.55 14.22 -19.66
N TYR A 130 11.14 13.32 -18.76
CA TYR A 130 11.02 13.58 -17.33
C TYR A 130 11.50 12.38 -16.51
N ALA A 131 12.27 12.63 -15.46
CA ALA A 131 12.69 11.60 -14.52
C ALA A 131 11.52 11.19 -13.61
N PHE A 132 11.37 9.88 -13.41
CA PHE A 132 10.41 9.37 -12.44
C PHE A 132 10.98 9.49 -11.03
N ASP A 133 10.29 10.21 -10.17
CA ASP A 133 10.60 10.34 -8.76
C ASP A 133 9.86 9.26 -7.98
N TYR A 134 10.60 8.29 -7.47
CA TYR A 134 10.05 7.14 -6.75
C TYR A 134 9.52 7.49 -5.36
N SER A 135 9.92 8.63 -4.79
CA SER A 135 9.37 9.14 -3.53
C SER A 135 7.99 9.77 -3.76
N LEU A 136 7.82 10.46 -4.89
CA LEU A 136 6.55 11.04 -5.32
C LEU A 136 5.63 10.02 -6.03
N GLN A 137 6.18 8.87 -6.43
CA GLN A 137 5.55 7.91 -7.34
C GLN A 137 5.05 8.58 -8.64
N GLY A 138 5.80 9.55 -9.14
CA GLY A 138 5.37 10.45 -10.20
C GLY A 138 6.53 11.18 -10.88
N VAL A 139 6.29 12.40 -11.39
CA VAL A 139 7.34 13.26 -11.95
C VAL A 139 7.32 14.66 -11.35
N GLN A 140 8.48 15.30 -11.31
CA GLN A 140 8.59 16.74 -11.03
C GLN A 140 8.34 17.52 -12.33
N LYS A 141 7.18 18.19 -12.42
CA LYS A 141 6.70 18.82 -13.68
C LYS A 141 7.52 20.04 -14.10
N ASP A 142 8.20 20.66 -13.15
CA ASP A 142 9.06 21.84 -13.29
C ASP A 142 10.54 21.50 -13.56
N ALA A 143 10.90 20.21 -13.56
CA ALA A 143 12.26 19.73 -13.78
C ALA A 143 12.34 18.71 -14.95
N PRO A 144 12.10 19.12 -16.21
CA PRO A 144 12.30 18.26 -17.37
C PRO A 144 13.77 17.87 -17.55
N LEU A 145 14.01 16.68 -18.07
CA LEU A 145 15.33 16.19 -18.48
C LEU A 145 15.78 16.87 -19.79
N SER A 146 17.09 16.92 -20.01
CA SER A 146 17.68 17.42 -21.26
C SER A 146 17.45 16.49 -22.45
N GLU A 147 17.36 15.18 -22.21
CA GLU A 147 17.10 14.17 -23.25
C GLU A 147 15.59 13.99 -23.41
N SER A 148 15.06 14.29 -24.60
CA SER A 148 13.66 14.02 -24.96
C SER A 148 13.43 12.55 -25.29
N VAL A 149 12.17 12.16 -25.54
CA VAL A 149 11.86 10.85 -26.11
C VAL A 149 12.64 10.68 -27.42
N PRO A 150 13.38 9.56 -27.61
CA PRO A 150 14.23 9.37 -28.78
C PRO A 150 13.45 9.33 -30.11
N ASP A 151 14.04 9.89 -31.16
CA ASP A 151 13.42 10.01 -32.50
C ASP A 151 13.12 8.64 -33.12
N GLU A 152 13.87 7.59 -32.77
CA GLU A 152 13.65 6.22 -33.20
C GLU A 152 12.30 5.66 -32.73
N CYS A 153 11.73 6.22 -31.66
CA CYS A 153 10.40 5.84 -31.18
C CYS A 153 9.26 6.50 -31.98
N VAL A 154 9.53 7.65 -32.62
CA VAL A 154 8.49 8.48 -33.25
C VAL A 154 7.72 7.75 -34.36
N PRO A 155 8.36 7.01 -35.29
CA PRO A 155 7.64 6.39 -36.41
C PRO A 155 6.51 5.45 -36.00
N PHE A 156 6.69 4.64 -34.94
CA PHE A 156 5.62 3.75 -34.49
C PHE A 156 4.57 4.48 -33.65
N LEU A 157 4.97 5.49 -32.87
CA LEU A 157 4.04 6.32 -32.10
C LEU A 157 3.11 7.12 -33.02
N GLU A 158 3.62 7.64 -34.14
CA GLU A 158 2.80 8.28 -35.17
C GLU A 158 1.78 7.33 -35.78
N ARG A 159 2.14 6.05 -35.98
CA ARG A 159 1.17 5.02 -36.43
C ARG A 159 0.06 4.83 -35.40
N LEU A 160 0.36 4.84 -34.10
CA LEU A 160 -0.65 4.75 -33.04
C LEU A 160 -1.55 5.98 -32.99
N VAL A 161 -0.99 7.19 -33.18
CA VAL A 161 -1.78 8.43 -33.29
C VAL A 161 -2.69 8.39 -34.52
N ALA A 162 -2.16 8.03 -35.69
CA ALA A 162 -2.91 7.94 -36.94
C ALA A 162 -4.03 6.89 -36.87
N ALA A 163 -3.82 5.79 -36.14
CA ALA A 163 -4.84 4.77 -35.87
C ALA A 163 -5.87 5.19 -34.80
N GLY A 164 -5.77 6.39 -34.24
CA GLY A 164 -6.67 6.91 -33.20
C GLY A 164 -6.51 6.19 -31.86
N HIS A 165 -5.34 5.61 -31.59
CA HIS A 165 -5.03 4.96 -30.31
C HIS A 165 -4.39 5.92 -29.30
N LEU A 166 -3.85 7.04 -29.80
CA LEU A 166 -3.29 8.12 -29.00
C LEU A 166 -3.84 9.44 -29.51
N ASN A 167 -4.14 10.35 -28.59
CA ASN A 167 -4.57 11.71 -28.94
C ASN A 167 -3.41 12.59 -29.43
N ARG A 168 -2.19 12.31 -28.96
CA ARG A 168 -0.96 13.05 -29.27
C ARG A 168 0.28 12.21 -28.96
N LEU A 169 1.44 12.68 -29.38
CA LEU A 169 2.72 12.04 -29.04
C LEU A 169 3.02 12.18 -27.53
N PRO A 170 3.54 11.12 -26.90
CA PRO A 170 3.99 11.14 -25.52
C PRO A 170 5.26 12.00 -25.37
N ASP A 171 5.42 12.64 -24.21
CA ASP A 171 6.57 13.49 -23.87
C ASP A 171 7.41 12.93 -22.72
N GLN A 172 7.02 11.78 -22.16
CA GLN A 172 7.76 11.05 -21.13
C GLN A 172 7.92 9.58 -21.52
N LEU A 173 9.13 9.03 -21.33
CA LEU A 173 9.43 7.62 -21.56
C LEU A 173 10.22 7.05 -20.37
N THR A 174 9.76 5.90 -19.87
CA THR A 174 10.52 5.04 -18.95
C THR A 174 10.88 3.74 -19.65
N VAL A 175 12.17 3.42 -19.76
CA VAL A 175 12.65 2.15 -20.29
C VAL A 175 13.19 1.27 -19.17
N THR A 176 12.73 0.02 -19.11
CA THR A 176 13.07 -0.91 -18.02
C THR A 176 13.57 -2.23 -18.58
N ARG A 177 14.72 -2.70 -18.09
CA ARG A 177 15.26 -4.05 -18.36
C ARG A 177 14.88 -5.01 -17.22
N TYR A 178 14.28 -6.14 -17.58
CA TYR A 178 13.91 -7.22 -16.67
C TYR A 178 14.72 -8.47 -16.98
N LEU A 179 15.46 -8.95 -15.99
CA LEU A 179 16.10 -10.27 -16.01
C LEU A 179 15.12 -11.37 -15.55
N PRO A 180 15.31 -12.63 -15.95
CA PRO A 180 14.47 -13.74 -15.49
C PRO A 180 14.37 -13.83 -13.96
N GLY A 181 13.16 -13.73 -13.42
CA GLY A 181 12.90 -13.70 -11.97
C GLY A 181 12.50 -12.32 -11.44
N GLN A 182 12.87 -11.24 -12.14
CA GLN A 182 12.48 -9.88 -11.77
C GLN A 182 11.03 -9.58 -12.19
N GLY A 183 10.43 -8.60 -11.51
CA GLY A 183 9.06 -8.16 -11.70
C GLY A 183 8.87 -6.71 -11.28
N ILE A 184 7.61 -6.27 -11.32
CA ILE A 184 7.18 -4.99 -10.77
C ILE A 184 5.90 -5.22 -9.95
N PRO A 185 5.85 -4.80 -8.67
CA PRO A 185 4.66 -4.93 -7.85
C PRO A 185 3.42 -4.30 -8.51
N PRO A 186 2.20 -4.79 -8.22
CA PRO A 186 0.98 -4.16 -8.69
C PRO A 186 0.91 -2.69 -8.28
N HIS A 187 0.68 -1.79 -9.24
CA HIS A 187 0.55 -0.35 -9.02
C HIS A 187 -0.38 0.29 -10.05
N VAL A 188 -0.76 1.54 -9.82
CA VAL A 188 -1.46 2.40 -10.77
C VAL A 188 -0.56 3.59 -11.04
N ASP A 189 -0.42 3.98 -12.31
CA ASP A 189 0.40 5.14 -12.67
C ASP A 189 -0.26 6.43 -12.18
N SER A 190 0.56 7.34 -11.62
CA SER A 190 0.11 8.59 -11.01
C SER A 190 -0.89 9.34 -11.90
N HIS A 191 -2.07 9.64 -11.35
CA HIS A 191 -3.11 10.42 -12.01
C HIS A 191 -2.69 11.87 -12.12
N GLU A 192 -1.98 12.39 -11.12
CA GLU A 192 -1.44 13.74 -11.13
C GLU A 192 -0.33 13.92 -12.16
N SER A 193 0.52 12.92 -12.33
CA SER A 193 1.68 13.03 -13.22
C SER A 193 1.33 12.85 -14.69
N PHE A 194 0.43 11.92 -15.01
CA PHE A 194 0.23 11.46 -16.40
C PHE A 194 -1.21 11.54 -16.85
N ASP A 195 -1.41 11.77 -18.15
CA ASP A 195 -2.71 11.74 -18.81
C ASP A 195 -3.31 10.31 -18.89
N ASP A 196 -4.40 10.17 -19.65
CA ASP A 196 -5.17 8.92 -19.74
C ASP A 196 -4.44 7.83 -20.54
N ASP A 197 -3.86 8.20 -21.68
CA ASP A 197 -3.29 7.23 -22.62
C ASP A 197 -1.85 6.84 -22.20
N ILE A 198 -1.66 5.59 -21.75
CA ILE A 198 -0.34 5.03 -21.41
C ILE A 198 -0.03 3.85 -22.33
N VAL A 199 1.15 3.87 -22.95
CA VAL A 199 1.58 2.87 -23.93
C VAL A 199 2.75 2.07 -23.40
N LEU A 200 2.64 0.75 -23.44
CA LEU A 200 3.68 -0.18 -23.02
C LEU A 200 4.10 -1.05 -24.20
N LEU A 201 5.24 -0.75 -24.80
CA LEU A 201 5.87 -1.57 -25.84
C LEU A 201 6.75 -2.63 -25.18
N SER A 202 6.58 -3.90 -25.56
CA SER A 202 7.32 -5.04 -25.02
C SER A 202 8.31 -5.59 -26.06
N LEU A 203 9.59 -5.73 -25.70
CA LEU A 203 10.66 -6.23 -26.56
C LEU A 203 11.36 -7.45 -25.92
N GLY A 204 11.92 -8.32 -26.77
CA GLY A 204 12.76 -9.45 -26.34
C GLY A 204 11.95 -10.67 -25.91
N SER A 205 11.69 -10.84 -24.61
CA SER A 205 10.96 -11.99 -24.06
C SER A 205 9.49 -11.67 -23.76
N PRO A 206 8.56 -12.61 -23.98
CA PRO A 206 7.18 -12.49 -23.50
C PRO A 206 7.12 -12.43 -21.98
N VAL A 207 6.04 -11.86 -21.45
CA VAL A 207 5.74 -11.83 -20.01
C VAL A 207 4.24 -11.83 -19.74
N VAL A 208 3.81 -12.38 -18.60
CA VAL A 208 2.46 -12.17 -18.10
C VAL A 208 2.39 -10.93 -17.22
N MET A 209 1.54 -9.97 -17.62
CA MET A 209 1.13 -8.84 -16.80
C MET A 209 -0.22 -9.14 -16.15
N ASN A 210 -0.30 -8.97 -14.83
CA ASN A 210 -1.53 -9.16 -14.07
C ASN A 210 -2.19 -7.80 -13.84
N PHE A 211 -3.52 -7.78 -13.93
CA PHE A 211 -4.37 -6.65 -13.61
C PHE A 211 -5.30 -7.03 -12.46
N ARG A 212 -5.46 -6.12 -11.51
CA ARG A 212 -6.35 -6.32 -10.37
C ARG A 212 -7.21 -5.08 -10.16
N HIS A 213 -8.52 -5.30 -10.12
CA HIS A 213 -9.50 -4.30 -9.76
C HIS A 213 -9.66 -4.23 -8.24
N PRO A 214 -9.97 -3.06 -7.65
CA PRO A 214 -10.19 -2.91 -6.22
C PRO A 214 -11.28 -3.79 -5.61
N ASP A 215 -12.29 -4.20 -6.39
CA ASP A 215 -13.36 -5.12 -5.97
C ASP A 215 -12.95 -6.60 -5.91
N GLY A 216 -11.68 -6.92 -6.17
CA GLY A 216 -11.15 -8.28 -6.13
C GLY A 216 -11.11 -8.99 -7.48
N ARG A 217 -11.70 -8.45 -8.56
CA ARG A 217 -11.54 -9.01 -9.92
C ARG A 217 -10.07 -9.01 -10.35
N GLN A 218 -9.68 -10.07 -11.04
CA GLN A 218 -8.32 -10.25 -11.56
C GLN A 218 -8.36 -10.75 -13.00
N VAL A 219 -7.51 -10.16 -13.84
CA VAL A 219 -7.26 -10.64 -15.21
C VAL A 219 -5.76 -10.61 -15.51
N ALA A 220 -5.32 -11.36 -16.49
CA ALA A 220 -3.93 -11.46 -16.89
C ALA A 220 -3.80 -11.38 -18.41
N ARG A 221 -2.74 -10.74 -18.89
CA ARG A 221 -2.39 -10.64 -20.30
C ARG A 221 -0.99 -11.17 -20.54
N VAL A 222 -0.88 -12.04 -21.55
CA VAL A 222 0.41 -12.37 -22.15
C VAL A 222 0.79 -11.20 -23.05
N LEU A 223 1.93 -10.57 -22.76
CA LEU A 223 2.53 -9.52 -23.58
C LEU A 223 3.66 -10.14 -24.40
N PRO A 224 3.42 -10.51 -25.67
CA PRO A 224 4.47 -11.05 -26.53
C PRO A 224 5.47 -9.95 -26.92
N PRO A 225 6.68 -10.33 -27.40
CA PRO A 225 7.59 -9.37 -28.02
C PRO A 225 6.92 -8.64 -29.17
N ARG A 226 7.37 -7.41 -29.46
CA ARG A 226 6.82 -6.50 -30.48
C ARG A 226 5.36 -6.12 -30.29
N SER A 227 4.77 -6.38 -29.12
CA SER A 227 3.41 -5.97 -28.82
C SER A 227 3.36 -4.66 -28.05
N VAL A 228 2.28 -3.92 -28.29
CA VAL A 228 1.92 -2.71 -27.57
C VAL A 228 0.68 -2.98 -26.74
N LEU A 229 0.77 -2.72 -25.45
CA LEU A 229 -0.38 -2.65 -24.55
C LEU A 229 -0.72 -1.18 -24.29
N ILE A 230 -1.98 -0.81 -24.48
CA ILE A 230 -2.49 0.53 -24.20
C ILE A 230 -3.40 0.45 -22.98
N LEU A 231 -3.17 1.33 -22.01
CA LEU A 231 -4.03 1.58 -20.88
C LEU A 231 -4.73 2.92 -21.10
N SER A 232 -6.04 2.94 -20.92
CA SER A 232 -6.90 4.14 -20.90
C SER A 232 -8.13 3.88 -20.03
N ALA A 233 -8.85 4.92 -19.63
CA ALA A 233 -10.04 4.84 -18.79
C ALA A 233 -9.79 3.95 -17.55
N ASP A 234 -10.69 3.01 -17.25
CA ASP A 234 -10.61 2.15 -16.06
C ASP A 234 -9.30 1.36 -16.00
N SER A 235 -8.81 0.84 -17.12
CA SER A 235 -7.56 0.07 -17.16
C SER A 235 -6.33 0.87 -16.73
N ARG A 236 -6.40 2.20 -16.82
CA ARG A 236 -5.34 3.13 -16.42
C ARG A 236 -5.57 3.77 -15.05
N TYR A 237 -6.83 4.09 -14.70
CA TYR A 237 -7.14 4.84 -13.47
C TYR A 237 -7.61 3.98 -12.31
N VAL A 238 -8.13 2.78 -12.58
CA VAL A 238 -8.81 1.95 -11.57
C VAL A 238 -8.07 0.65 -11.33
N TRP A 239 -7.68 -0.02 -12.42
CA TRP A 239 -7.02 -1.31 -12.34
C TRP A 239 -5.52 -1.14 -12.06
N SER A 240 -5.04 -1.81 -11.02
CA SER A 240 -3.60 -1.94 -10.79
C SER A 240 -3.00 -2.96 -11.75
N HIS A 241 -1.78 -2.73 -12.22
CA HIS A 241 -1.06 -3.61 -13.12
C HIS A 241 0.33 -3.96 -12.57
N GLY A 242 0.81 -5.16 -12.85
CA GLY A 242 2.11 -5.60 -12.36
C GLY A 242 2.63 -6.87 -13.01
N ILE A 243 3.92 -7.12 -12.85
CA ILE A 243 4.59 -8.33 -13.33
C ILE A 243 5.11 -9.07 -12.11
N ALA A 244 4.59 -10.27 -11.84
CA ALA A 244 5.05 -11.05 -10.70
C ALA A 244 6.54 -11.43 -10.82
N SER A 245 7.28 -11.41 -9.71
CA SER A 245 8.69 -11.84 -9.67
C SER A 245 8.78 -13.36 -9.73
N ARG A 246 9.00 -13.91 -10.92
CA ARG A 246 9.11 -15.35 -11.19
C ARG A 246 9.89 -15.61 -12.48
N LYS A 247 10.41 -16.84 -12.62
CA LYS A 247 11.19 -17.27 -13.80
C LYS A 247 10.34 -17.92 -14.90
N PHE A 248 9.13 -18.35 -14.56
CA PHE A 248 8.19 -19.02 -15.46
C PHE A 248 6.80 -18.43 -15.27
N ASP A 249 6.08 -18.23 -16.37
CA ASP A 249 4.68 -17.85 -16.39
C ASP A 249 3.80 -19.04 -16.80
N VAL A 250 2.61 -19.13 -16.22
CA VAL A 250 1.55 -20.03 -16.69
C VAL A 250 0.75 -19.28 -17.75
N VAL A 251 0.67 -19.80 -18.96
CA VAL A 251 0.02 -19.14 -20.11
C VAL A 251 -0.97 -20.08 -20.80
N PRO A 252 -2.00 -19.56 -21.50
CA PRO A 252 -2.87 -20.37 -22.34
C PRO A 252 -2.08 -21.05 -23.47
N ARG A 253 -2.45 -22.29 -23.82
CA ARG A 253 -1.84 -23.01 -24.95
C ARG A 253 -2.27 -22.38 -26.28
N SER A 254 -1.32 -22.15 -27.17
CA SER A 254 -1.56 -21.41 -28.44
C SER A 254 -2.22 -22.26 -29.53
N ASN A 255 -2.06 -23.59 -29.51
CA ASN A 255 -2.55 -24.52 -30.55
C ASN A 255 -3.23 -25.75 -29.91
N GLY A 256 -4.57 -25.88 -30.07
CA GLY A 256 -5.33 -27.08 -29.71
C GLY A 256 -6.78 -26.78 -29.31
N SER A 257 -7.71 -27.66 -29.67
CA SER A 257 -9.17 -27.52 -29.47
C SER A 257 -9.65 -27.60 -28.01
N ASN A 258 -8.75 -27.75 -27.04
CA ASN A 258 -9.06 -27.83 -25.61
C ASN A 258 -8.33 -26.70 -24.84
N ASN A 259 -9.08 -25.99 -23.98
CA ASN A 259 -8.66 -24.90 -23.07
C ASN A 259 -7.61 -25.35 -22.02
N GLY A 260 -6.38 -25.55 -22.45
CA GLY A 260 -5.23 -25.95 -21.62
C GLY A 260 -4.25 -24.80 -21.32
N ILE A 261 -3.38 -25.03 -20.34
CA ILE A 261 -2.29 -24.11 -19.96
C ILE A 261 -0.93 -24.76 -20.21
N THR A 262 0.11 -23.95 -20.38
CA THR A 262 1.52 -24.37 -20.45
C THR A 262 2.42 -23.42 -19.65
N LEU A 263 3.70 -23.79 -19.47
CA LEU A 263 4.72 -22.95 -18.86
C LEU A 263 5.53 -22.23 -19.93
N SER A 264 5.62 -20.91 -19.82
CA SER A 264 6.50 -20.06 -20.62
C SER A 264 7.68 -19.62 -19.76
N GLN A 265 8.91 -20.00 -20.14
CA GLN A 265 10.12 -19.51 -19.49
C GLN A 265 10.36 -18.03 -19.84
N ARG A 266 10.75 -17.22 -18.84
CA ARG A 266 11.13 -15.82 -19.08
C ARG A 266 12.59 -15.73 -19.53
N GLY A 267 12.84 -14.95 -20.57
CA GLY A 267 14.14 -14.43 -20.96
C GLY A 267 14.34 -12.97 -20.52
N ILE A 268 15.31 -12.29 -21.12
CA ILE A 268 15.51 -10.85 -20.92
C ILE A 268 14.39 -10.10 -21.65
N ARG A 269 13.70 -9.22 -20.93
CA ARG A 269 12.65 -8.36 -21.48
C ARG A 269 13.02 -6.90 -21.31
N ILE A 270 12.79 -6.10 -22.33
CA ILE A 270 12.86 -4.64 -22.24
C ILE A 270 11.45 -4.10 -22.45
N SER A 271 11.02 -3.15 -21.62
CA SER A 271 9.79 -2.40 -21.87
C SER A 271 10.02 -0.93 -21.99
N TYR A 272 9.33 -0.33 -22.95
CA TYR A 272 9.23 1.10 -23.14
C TYR A 272 7.83 1.53 -22.72
N THR A 273 7.74 2.31 -21.65
CA THR A 273 6.48 2.86 -21.16
C THR A 273 6.42 4.35 -21.48
N PHE A 274 5.53 4.71 -22.42
CA PHE A 274 5.33 6.07 -22.88
C PHE A 274 4.10 6.69 -22.23
N ARG A 275 4.23 7.96 -21.84
CA ARG A 275 3.19 8.74 -21.17
C ARG A 275 3.21 10.18 -21.66
N HIS A 276 2.11 10.87 -21.45
CA HIS A 276 2.06 12.32 -21.58
C HIS A 276 1.93 12.98 -20.21
N ILE A 277 2.75 14.00 -19.92
CA ILE A 277 2.70 14.73 -18.66
C ILE A 277 1.41 15.54 -18.55
N ARG A 278 0.65 15.28 -17.49
CA ARG A 278 -0.59 15.99 -17.23
C ARG A 278 -0.32 17.44 -16.83
N LYS A 279 -0.96 18.36 -17.54
CA LYS A 279 -1.03 19.78 -17.17
C LYS A 279 -2.28 20.05 -16.34
N GLY A 280 -2.10 20.53 -15.11
CA GLY A 280 -3.19 20.72 -14.14
C GLY A 280 -3.60 19.42 -13.44
N SER A 281 -4.69 19.49 -12.65
CA SER A 281 -5.20 18.37 -11.85
C SER A 281 -5.99 17.36 -12.69
N CYS A 282 -5.93 16.08 -12.31
CA CYS A 282 -6.72 15.02 -12.94
C CYS A 282 -8.23 15.23 -12.75
N ARG A 283 -9.01 14.75 -13.73
CA ARG A 283 -10.49 14.81 -13.76
C ARG A 283 -11.11 13.45 -14.06
N CYS A 284 -10.46 12.35 -13.67
CA CYS A 284 -10.89 11.00 -14.01
C CYS A 284 -12.18 10.54 -13.32
N GLY A 285 -12.79 11.36 -12.45
CA GLY A 285 -14.03 11.01 -11.73
C GLY A 285 -13.83 10.01 -10.58
N SER A 286 -12.75 9.24 -10.59
CA SER A 286 -12.38 8.28 -9.54
C SER A 286 -11.74 8.97 -8.33
N ALA A 287 -12.52 9.78 -7.60
CA ALA A 287 -12.06 10.60 -6.47
C ALA A 287 -11.30 9.81 -5.40
N LEU A 288 -11.60 8.53 -5.26
CA LEU A 288 -10.99 7.67 -4.25
C LEU A 288 -9.66 7.06 -4.71
N LEU A 289 -9.43 6.89 -6.01
CA LEU A 289 -8.21 6.27 -6.56
C LEU A 289 -7.18 7.29 -7.07
N CYS A 290 -7.63 8.52 -7.29
CA CYS A 290 -6.87 9.57 -7.95
C CYS A 290 -5.99 10.38 -7.00
N ASP A 291 -4.67 10.28 -7.16
CA ASP A 291 -3.67 11.02 -6.38
C ASP A 291 -3.70 12.54 -6.60
N SER A 292 -4.20 13.06 -7.72
CA SER A 292 -4.49 14.51 -7.88
C SER A 292 -5.42 15.08 -6.83
N HIS A 293 -6.35 14.26 -6.31
CA HIS A 293 -7.27 14.64 -5.23
C HIS A 293 -6.67 14.35 -3.84
N ARG A 294 -5.50 13.69 -3.76
CA ARG A 294 -4.83 13.32 -2.51
C ARG A 294 -3.70 14.29 -2.14
N PHE A 295 -3.04 14.89 -3.13
CA PHE A 295 -1.93 15.83 -2.93
C PHE A 295 -2.27 17.30 -3.20
N GLY A 296 -3.35 17.58 -3.95
CA GLY A 296 -3.86 18.92 -4.16
C GLY A 296 -5.02 19.21 -3.20
N ASN A 297 -4.73 19.81 -2.05
CA ASN A 297 -5.69 20.12 -0.98
C ASN A 297 -6.57 18.92 -0.57
N GLN A 298 -6.23 18.26 0.54
CA GLN A 298 -7.20 17.37 1.19
C GLN A 298 -8.41 18.22 1.59
N ASP A 299 -9.46 18.19 0.77
CA ASP A 299 -10.72 18.75 1.17
C ASP A 299 -11.21 18.01 2.43
N ASN A 300 -11.94 18.73 3.27
CA ASN A 300 -12.39 18.21 4.56
C ASN A 300 -13.19 16.89 4.42
N ALA A 301 -13.80 16.66 3.25
CA ALA A 301 -14.57 15.46 2.94
C ALA A 301 -13.68 14.20 2.78
N SER A 302 -12.52 14.32 2.14
CA SER A 302 -11.61 13.19 1.94
C SER A 302 -10.90 12.80 3.24
N ALA A 303 -10.47 13.79 4.02
CA ALA A 303 -9.97 13.61 5.37
C ALA A 303 -10.99 12.88 6.26
N LEU A 304 -12.24 13.35 6.25
CA LEU A 304 -13.33 12.75 7.02
C LEU A 304 -13.61 11.30 6.62
N ARG A 305 -13.54 10.95 5.33
CA ARG A 305 -13.74 9.57 4.86
C ARG A 305 -12.64 8.64 5.38
N LEU A 306 -11.38 9.03 5.24
CA LEU A 306 -10.23 8.25 5.74
C LEU A 306 -10.38 7.98 7.24
N GLU A 307 -10.67 9.04 8.01
CA GLU A 307 -10.88 8.94 9.45
C GLU A 307 -12.11 8.09 9.80
N THR A 308 -13.19 8.20 9.02
CA THR A 308 -14.40 7.39 9.24
C THR A 308 -14.12 5.90 9.07
N GLU A 309 -13.44 5.51 8.01
CA GLU A 309 -13.15 4.10 7.72
C GLU A 309 -12.06 3.53 8.63
N HIS A 310 -10.96 4.27 8.83
CA HIS A 310 -9.75 3.75 9.45
C HIS A 310 -9.50 4.25 10.87
N VAL A 311 -10.38 5.09 11.43
CA VAL A 311 -10.34 5.48 12.84
C VAL A 311 -11.68 5.15 13.48
N TYR A 312 -12.77 5.78 13.04
CA TYR A 312 -14.05 5.75 13.74
C TYR A 312 -14.66 4.35 13.75
N LYS A 313 -14.88 3.76 12.57
CA LYS A 313 -15.42 2.39 12.45
C LYS A 313 -14.50 1.36 13.11
N VAL A 314 -13.18 1.53 12.98
CA VAL A 314 -12.23 0.58 13.58
C VAL A 314 -12.34 0.59 15.10
N TYR A 315 -12.28 1.76 15.74
CA TYR A 315 -12.38 1.84 17.20
C TYR A 315 -13.74 1.43 17.73
N GLU A 316 -14.82 1.73 16.99
CA GLU A 316 -16.16 1.23 17.31
C GLU A 316 -16.19 -0.31 17.33
N ASN A 317 -15.50 -0.97 16.40
CA ASN A 317 -15.48 -2.43 16.30
C ASN A 317 -14.52 -3.10 17.30
N ILE A 318 -13.42 -2.44 17.69
CA ILE A 318 -12.38 -3.06 18.55
C ILE A 318 -12.42 -2.60 20.01
N ALA A 319 -13.29 -1.66 20.39
CA ALA A 319 -13.28 -0.98 21.69
C ALA A 319 -13.19 -1.92 22.90
N GLU A 320 -14.00 -2.99 22.94
CA GLU A 320 -14.03 -3.94 24.06
C GLU A 320 -12.68 -4.65 24.23
N GLN A 321 -12.17 -5.28 23.17
CA GLN A 321 -10.86 -5.97 23.18
C GLN A 321 -9.69 -5.01 23.38
N PHE A 322 -9.80 -3.81 22.83
CA PHE A 322 -8.80 -2.77 22.99
C PHE A 322 -8.71 -2.33 24.45
N SER A 323 -9.85 -2.23 25.14
CA SER A 323 -9.96 -1.84 26.55
C SER A 323 -9.29 -2.85 27.49
N ASP A 324 -9.49 -4.15 27.27
CA ASP A 324 -8.95 -5.22 28.12
C ASP A 324 -7.43 -5.21 28.25
N THR A 325 -6.74 -4.71 27.23
CA THR A 325 -5.27 -4.72 27.15
C THR A 325 -4.60 -3.47 27.74
N ARG A 326 -5.37 -2.44 28.13
CA ARG A 326 -4.86 -1.08 28.37
C ARG A 326 -5.36 -0.44 29.67
N TYR A 327 -5.07 -1.09 30.80
CA TYR A 327 -5.48 -0.62 32.13
C TYR A 327 -4.44 0.25 32.86
N LYS A 328 -3.14 0.18 32.51
CA LYS A 328 -2.08 0.86 33.25
C LYS A 328 -1.82 2.29 32.76
N GLN A 329 -1.91 3.26 33.66
CA GLN A 329 -1.55 4.67 33.40
C GLN A 329 -0.06 4.83 33.10
N TRP A 330 0.28 5.78 32.24
CA TRP A 330 1.67 6.15 31.97
C TRP A 330 2.18 7.05 33.11
N PRO A 331 3.38 6.80 33.67
CA PRO A 331 3.86 7.52 34.85
C PRO A 331 3.88 9.04 34.69
N MET A 332 4.39 9.54 33.56
CA MET A 332 4.47 10.98 33.28
C MET A 332 3.08 11.63 33.15
N VAL A 333 2.08 10.90 32.64
CA VAL A 333 0.69 11.40 32.61
C VAL A 333 0.11 11.42 34.02
N ALA A 334 0.37 10.40 34.83
CA ALA A 334 -0.06 10.39 36.24
C ALA A 334 0.58 11.53 37.03
N GLU A 335 1.87 11.80 36.83
CA GLU A 335 2.59 12.92 37.45
C GLU A 335 1.99 14.27 37.06
N PHE A 336 1.63 14.48 35.79
CA PHE A 336 0.92 15.68 35.36
C PHE A 336 -0.42 15.83 36.10
N LEU A 337 -1.22 14.77 36.20
CA LEU A 337 -2.50 14.79 36.92
C LEU A 337 -2.30 15.03 38.43
N ASP A 338 -1.25 14.46 39.02
CA ASP A 338 -0.87 14.66 40.42
C ASP A 338 -0.32 16.06 40.68
N SER A 339 0.19 16.77 39.67
CA SER A 339 0.61 18.16 39.79
C SER A 339 -0.57 19.15 39.87
N LEU A 340 -1.78 18.75 39.49
CA LEU A 340 -2.95 19.61 39.48
C LEU A 340 -3.51 19.86 40.89
N GLU A 341 -4.05 21.06 41.11
CA GLU A 341 -4.65 21.48 42.37
C GLU A 341 -5.92 20.68 42.70
N GLN A 342 -6.21 20.52 43.99
CA GLN A 342 -7.44 19.86 44.44
C GLN A 342 -8.68 20.64 43.97
N GLY A 343 -9.66 19.92 43.44
CA GLY A 343 -10.89 20.49 42.88
C GLY A 343 -10.76 20.94 41.43
N SER A 344 -9.58 20.81 40.81
CA SER A 344 -9.38 21.16 39.41
C SER A 344 -10.34 20.38 38.50
N LEU A 345 -10.91 21.08 37.52
CA LEU A 345 -11.77 20.51 36.49
C LEU A 345 -10.92 20.06 35.30
N LEU A 346 -10.81 18.74 35.14
CA LEU A 346 -10.04 18.07 34.10
C LEU A 346 -10.95 17.60 32.96
N LEU A 347 -10.51 17.87 31.72
CA LEU A 347 -11.04 17.26 30.50
C LEU A 347 -10.09 16.19 29.97
N ASP A 348 -10.59 14.98 29.69
CA ASP A 348 -9.89 13.96 28.90
C ASP A 348 -10.47 13.95 27.47
N ALA A 349 -9.78 14.60 26.54
CA ALA A 349 -10.21 14.74 25.15
C ALA A 349 -9.77 13.52 24.35
N GLY A 350 -10.74 12.71 23.90
CA GLY A 350 -10.50 11.38 23.31
C GLY A 350 -10.13 10.35 24.37
N CYS A 351 -10.99 10.21 25.39
CA CYS A 351 -10.69 9.47 26.62
C CYS A 351 -10.56 7.95 26.44
N GLY A 352 -10.96 7.39 25.29
CA GLY A 352 -10.97 5.95 25.04
C GLY A 352 -11.72 5.20 26.13
N ASN A 353 -11.07 4.21 26.74
CA ASN A 353 -11.66 3.43 27.83
C ASN A 353 -11.67 4.13 29.21
N GLY A 354 -11.37 5.43 29.27
CA GLY A 354 -11.42 6.23 30.48
C GLY A 354 -10.27 5.97 31.47
N LYS A 355 -9.15 5.41 30.99
CA LYS A 355 -7.99 5.04 31.81
C LYS A 355 -7.53 6.17 32.75
N TYR A 356 -7.53 7.41 32.28
CA TYR A 356 -7.06 8.58 33.04
C TYR A 356 -8.17 9.27 33.83
N LEU A 357 -9.43 8.92 33.57
CA LEU A 357 -10.57 9.33 34.38
C LEU A 357 -10.66 8.50 35.67
N THR A 358 -10.10 7.29 35.69
CA THR A 358 -9.99 6.48 36.90
C THR A 358 -8.89 6.98 37.84
N HIS A 359 -9.05 6.73 39.14
CA HIS A 359 -7.99 6.89 40.15
C HIS A 359 -7.31 8.26 40.18
N HIS A 360 -8.05 9.32 40.54
CA HIS A 360 -7.52 10.66 40.89
C HIS A 360 -8.63 11.40 41.65
N GLY A 361 -8.84 11.04 42.92
CA GLY A 361 -10.02 11.45 43.70
C GLY A 361 -10.07 12.94 44.07
N LYS A 362 -8.99 13.68 43.82
CA LYS A 362 -8.89 15.12 44.05
C LYS A 362 -9.39 15.98 42.89
N LEU A 363 -9.62 15.39 41.71
CA LEU A 363 -9.99 16.11 40.48
C LEU A 363 -11.47 15.87 40.14
N ILE A 364 -12.12 16.91 39.61
CA ILE A 364 -13.43 16.78 38.97
C ILE A 364 -13.16 16.48 37.49
N LYS A 365 -13.63 15.34 36.99
CA LYS A 365 -13.17 14.80 35.70
C LYS A 365 -14.34 14.59 34.76
N LEU A 366 -14.14 15.01 33.52
CA LEU A 366 -15.05 14.74 32.41
C LEU A 366 -14.23 14.18 31.26
N GLY A 367 -14.74 13.18 30.57
CA GLY A 367 -14.16 12.71 29.32
C GLY A 367 -15.11 12.87 28.14
N PHE A 368 -14.56 12.84 26.94
CA PHE A 368 -15.35 12.50 25.77
C PHE A 368 -14.56 11.64 24.81
N ASP A 369 -15.26 10.82 24.06
CA ASP A 369 -14.70 10.08 22.94
C ASP A 369 -15.67 10.15 21.77
N ARG A 370 -15.18 9.91 20.56
CA ARG A 370 -16.04 9.84 19.38
C ARG A 370 -16.75 8.48 19.30
N SER A 371 -16.09 7.42 19.75
CA SER A 371 -16.66 6.07 19.75
C SER A 371 -17.70 5.91 20.85
N GLN A 372 -18.92 5.55 20.47
CA GLN A 372 -19.99 5.32 21.43
C GLN A 372 -19.66 4.12 22.32
N ARG A 373 -19.05 3.07 21.77
CA ARG A 373 -18.61 1.90 22.54
C ARG A 373 -17.62 2.24 23.65
N PHE A 374 -16.70 3.17 23.42
CA PHE A 374 -15.81 3.65 24.48
C PHE A 374 -16.55 4.44 25.55
N CYS A 375 -17.51 5.29 25.16
CA CYS A 375 -18.39 5.98 26.10
C CYS A 375 -19.19 4.98 26.96
N ASP A 376 -19.76 3.93 26.36
CA ASP A 376 -20.52 2.89 27.08
C ASP A 376 -19.64 2.17 28.10
N ILE A 377 -18.41 1.80 27.73
CA ILE A 377 -17.42 1.18 28.63
C ILE A 377 -17.13 2.09 29.83
N CYS A 378 -16.97 3.38 29.58
CA CYS A 378 -16.71 4.37 30.64
C CYS A 378 -17.92 4.56 31.55
N GLN A 379 -19.13 4.63 31.00
CA GLN A 379 -20.38 4.73 31.77
C GLN A 379 -20.61 3.50 32.65
N HIS A 380 -20.33 2.30 32.14
CA HIS A 380 -20.36 1.07 32.95
C HIS A 380 -19.34 1.08 34.10
N ARG A 381 -18.25 1.85 33.98
CA ARG A 381 -17.28 2.09 35.06
C ARG A 381 -17.67 3.24 36.00
N GLY A 382 -18.84 3.85 35.81
CA GLY A 382 -19.31 5.00 36.59
C GLY A 382 -18.54 6.28 36.31
N LEU A 383 -18.00 6.45 35.10
CA LEU A 383 -17.25 7.64 34.70
C LEU A 383 -18.14 8.63 33.95
N GLU A 384 -17.94 9.92 34.22
CA GLU A 384 -18.64 11.02 33.55
C GLU A 384 -18.05 11.24 32.16
N VAL A 385 -18.74 10.73 31.13
CA VAL A 385 -18.33 10.86 29.73
C VAL A 385 -19.50 11.14 28.81
N LEU A 386 -19.21 11.74 27.66
CA LEU A 386 -20.17 11.91 26.55
C LEU A 386 -19.52 11.61 25.20
N GLN A 387 -20.37 11.34 24.21
CA GLN A 387 -19.92 11.19 22.83
C GLN A 387 -19.71 12.58 22.20
N ALA A 388 -18.52 12.87 21.69
CA ALA A 388 -18.22 14.14 21.02
C ALA A 388 -17.05 14.06 20.03
N ASP A 389 -16.92 15.10 19.20
CA ASP A 389 -15.81 15.28 18.26
C ASP A 389 -14.76 16.23 18.84
N THR A 390 -13.48 15.86 18.78
CA THR A 390 -12.38 16.71 19.25
C THR A 390 -12.22 17.98 18.41
N LEU A 391 -12.74 17.97 17.18
CA LEU A 391 -12.77 19.14 16.29
C LEU A 391 -13.88 20.14 16.64
N GLN A 392 -14.84 19.74 17.47
CA GLN A 392 -15.94 20.58 17.92
C GLN A 392 -16.43 20.12 19.30
N MET A 393 -15.74 20.54 20.34
CA MET A 393 -16.02 20.13 21.71
C MET A 393 -17.29 20.83 22.23
N PRO A 394 -18.26 20.10 22.80
CA PRO A 394 -19.55 20.66 23.26
C PRO A 394 -19.43 21.35 24.63
N PHE A 395 -18.31 22.04 24.89
CA PHE A 395 -18.06 22.76 26.13
C PHE A 395 -17.94 24.26 25.88
N ARG A 396 -18.29 25.05 26.90
CA ARG A 396 -18.04 26.49 26.88
C ARG A 396 -16.53 26.76 26.89
N LYS A 397 -16.13 27.87 26.29
CA LYS A 397 -14.75 28.36 26.38
C LYS A 397 -14.41 28.71 27.83
N ASP A 398 -13.13 28.63 28.18
CA ASP A 398 -12.58 29.11 29.46
C ASP A 398 -13.11 28.41 30.73
N VAL A 399 -13.33 27.09 30.67
CA VAL A 399 -13.95 26.32 31.78
C VAL A 399 -12.96 25.41 32.50
N PHE A 400 -12.15 24.67 31.76
CA PHE A 400 -11.32 23.61 32.34
C PHE A 400 -10.00 24.16 32.90
N ASP A 401 -9.58 23.65 34.05
CA ASP A 401 -8.24 23.89 34.62
C ASP A 401 -7.17 23.18 33.81
N ALA A 402 -7.49 21.96 33.40
CA ALA A 402 -6.59 21.11 32.66
C ALA A 402 -7.30 20.31 31.59
N CYS A 403 -6.57 19.99 30.53
CA CYS A 403 -7.01 19.09 29.48
C CYS A 403 -5.90 18.07 29.20
N ILE A 404 -6.23 16.80 28.99
CA ILE A 404 -5.29 15.84 28.43
C ILE A 404 -5.81 15.37 27.07
N SER A 405 -4.89 15.16 26.13
CA SER A 405 -5.16 14.63 24.80
C SER A 405 -4.10 13.58 24.50
N ILE A 406 -4.37 12.34 24.94
CA ILE A 406 -3.38 11.26 24.94
C ILE A 406 -3.67 10.31 23.78
N ALA A 407 -2.75 10.26 22.81
CA ALA A 407 -2.85 9.40 21.63
C ALA A 407 -4.08 9.69 20.74
N VAL A 408 -4.38 10.97 20.50
CA VAL A 408 -5.58 11.41 19.75
C VAL A 408 -5.24 12.11 18.45
N LEU A 409 -4.37 13.14 18.47
CA LEU A 409 -4.16 14.01 17.30
C LEU A 409 -3.60 13.29 16.07
N HIS A 410 -2.87 12.18 16.25
CA HIS A 410 -2.36 11.36 15.15
C HIS A 410 -3.46 10.60 14.39
N HIS A 411 -4.69 10.59 14.87
CA HIS A 411 -5.83 10.04 14.14
C HIS A 411 -6.46 11.04 13.18
N LEU A 412 -6.07 12.33 13.24
CA LEU A 412 -6.57 13.36 12.34
C LEU A 412 -5.64 13.44 11.12
N SER A 413 -6.23 13.37 9.93
CA SER A 413 -5.52 13.11 8.68
C SER A 413 -4.83 14.32 8.06
N THR A 414 -5.33 15.52 8.34
CA THR A 414 -4.74 16.78 7.84
C THR A 414 -4.16 17.63 8.95
N VAL A 415 -3.22 18.50 8.57
CA VAL A 415 -2.64 19.51 9.47
C VAL A 415 -3.74 20.45 9.98
N GLU A 416 -4.66 20.86 9.10
CA GLU A 416 -5.74 21.80 9.44
C GLU A 416 -6.69 21.21 10.49
N ARG A 417 -7.01 19.91 10.40
CA ARG A 417 -7.84 19.21 11.40
C ARG A 417 -7.08 19.08 12.73
N ARG A 418 -5.77 18.76 12.69
CA ARG A 418 -4.92 18.76 13.89
C ARG A 418 -4.86 20.14 14.55
N GLN A 419 -4.73 21.21 13.76
CA GLN A 419 -4.76 22.59 14.25
C GLN A 419 -6.11 22.97 14.85
N ALA A 420 -7.23 22.53 14.24
CA ALA A 420 -8.57 22.75 14.76
C ALA A 420 -8.78 22.04 16.11
N ALA A 421 -8.29 20.82 16.27
CA ALA A 421 -8.33 20.10 17.56
C ALA A 421 -7.52 20.83 18.65
N VAL A 422 -6.32 21.31 18.33
CA VAL A 422 -5.49 22.09 19.28
C VAL A 422 -6.18 23.41 19.63
N HIS A 423 -6.81 24.08 18.66
CA HIS A 423 -7.64 25.26 18.90
C HIS A 423 -8.77 24.97 19.90
N GLU A 424 -9.49 23.85 19.75
CA GLU A 424 -10.56 23.48 20.67
C GLU A 424 -10.03 23.19 22.08
N ILE A 425 -8.90 22.48 22.21
CA ILE A 425 -8.23 22.25 23.51
C ILE A 425 -7.94 23.59 24.20
N LEU A 426 -7.32 24.54 23.49
CA LEU A 426 -7.02 25.86 24.04
C LEU A 426 -8.27 26.68 24.31
N ARG A 427 -9.32 26.55 23.49
CA ARG A 427 -10.58 27.27 23.68
C ARG A 427 -11.23 26.89 25.00
N VAL A 428 -11.29 25.60 25.34
CA VAL A 428 -11.99 25.12 26.54
C VAL A 428 -11.20 25.32 27.84
N LEU A 429 -9.87 25.47 27.76
CA LEU A 429 -9.03 25.82 28.91
C LEU A 429 -9.29 27.26 29.38
N ARG A 430 -9.30 27.47 30.70
CA ARG A 430 -9.25 28.81 31.31
C ARG A 430 -7.88 29.46 31.12
N HIS A 431 -7.76 30.75 31.43
CA HIS A 431 -6.46 31.42 31.50
C HIS A 431 -5.51 30.71 32.46
N ASN A 432 -4.27 30.49 32.03
CA ASN A 432 -3.25 29.69 32.72
C ASN A 432 -3.62 28.20 32.89
N GLY A 433 -4.71 27.74 32.28
CA GLY A 433 -5.03 26.32 32.22
C GLY A 433 -4.01 25.56 31.39
N ARG A 434 -3.73 24.31 31.77
CA ARG A 434 -2.64 23.49 31.21
C ARG A 434 -3.20 22.34 30.38
N ALA A 435 -2.61 22.06 29.23
CA ALA A 435 -2.92 20.88 28.44
C ALA A 435 -1.71 19.95 28.31
N LEU A 436 -1.92 18.65 28.44
CA LEU A 436 -0.91 17.64 28.12
C LEU A 436 -1.29 16.91 26.84
N VAL A 437 -0.42 16.98 25.83
CA VAL A 437 -0.61 16.38 24.52
C VAL A 437 0.42 15.27 24.32
N TYR A 438 -0.04 14.08 23.95
CA TYR A 438 0.81 12.94 23.59
C TYR A 438 0.45 12.44 22.18
N VAL A 439 1.44 12.36 21.29
CA VAL A 439 1.28 11.84 19.93
C VAL A 439 2.34 10.79 19.61
N TRP A 440 2.00 9.81 18.78
CA TRP A 440 2.94 8.76 18.42
C TRP A 440 4.09 9.32 17.59
N ALA A 441 5.31 9.01 18.00
CA ALA A 441 6.51 9.44 17.29
C ALA A 441 6.82 8.51 16.12
N LEU A 442 7.31 9.07 15.00
CA LEU A 442 7.95 8.28 13.97
C LEU A 442 9.23 7.62 14.53
N GLU A 443 9.97 8.39 15.33
CA GLU A 443 11.17 7.96 16.03
C GLU A 443 10.82 7.21 17.34
N GLN A 444 10.94 5.89 17.32
CA GLN A 444 10.62 5.05 18.47
C GLN A 444 11.76 4.90 19.49
N ASN A 445 12.94 5.45 19.20
CA ASN A 445 14.11 5.52 20.08
C ASN A 445 14.35 6.98 20.51
N SER A 446 14.82 7.20 21.74
CA SER A 446 15.15 8.56 22.21
C SER A 446 16.25 9.20 21.36
N PRO A 447 16.07 10.42 20.84
CA PRO A 447 17.10 11.16 20.13
C PRO A 447 18.12 11.71 21.13
N GLY A 448 19.08 10.87 21.52
CA GLY A 448 20.12 11.25 22.49
C GLY A 448 21.03 10.12 22.96
N GLY A 449 20.61 8.85 22.80
CA GLY A 449 21.47 7.70 23.16
C GLY A 449 21.74 7.54 24.66
N ASP A 450 21.05 8.25 25.54
CA ASP A 450 21.17 8.07 26.98
C ASP A 450 20.67 6.68 27.40
N GLU A 451 21.54 5.89 28.05
CA GLU A 451 21.27 4.52 28.53
C GLU A 451 20.09 4.39 29.51
N LYS A 452 19.52 5.52 29.97
CA LYS A 452 18.39 5.54 30.91
C LYS A 452 17.03 5.41 30.25
N ASP A 453 16.92 5.62 28.94
CA ASP A 453 15.65 5.51 28.22
C ASP A 453 15.58 4.21 27.42
N ALA A 454 14.79 3.27 27.94
CA ALA A 454 14.52 2.02 27.25
C ALA A 454 13.78 2.30 25.92
N PRO A 455 14.12 1.61 24.82
CA PRO A 455 13.38 1.72 23.57
C PRO A 455 11.90 1.44 23.80
N SER A 456 11.03 2.07 22.99
CA SER A 456 9.58 1.90 23.09
C SER A 456 9.21 0.42 23.24
N LYS A 457 8.37 0.10 24.23
CA LYS A 457 7.86 -1.27 24.47
C LYS A 457 7.10 -1.84 23.27
N TYR A 458 6.78 -0.99 22.29
CA TYR A 458 6.18 -1.39 21.04
C TYR A 458 7.14 -2.18 20.15
N LEU A 459 8.42 -1.80 20.12
CA LEU A 459 9.44 -2.47 19.31
C LEU A 459 9.91 -3.77 19.97
N ASN A 460 10.14 -4.80 19.14
CA ASN A 460 10.79 -6.02 19.59
C ASN A 460 12.27 -5.99 19.14
N PRO A 461 13.24 -5.99 20.07
CA PRO A 461 14.67 -5.94 19.74
C PRO A 461 15.12 -7.04 18.77
N ASN A 462 14.50 -8.23 18.84
CA ASN A 462 14.84 -9.38 17.98
C ASN A 462 14.17 -9.32 16.60
N LYS A 463 13.22 -8.41 16.36
CA LYS A 463 12.59 -8.16 15.04
C LYS A 463 13.02 -6.83 14.42
N ALA A 464 13.66 -5.94 15.18
CA ALA A 464 14.11 -4.64 14.68
C ALA A 464 15.15 -4.73 13.54
N ALA A 465 15.82 -5.88 13.39
CA ALA A 465 16.84 -6.13 12.35
C ALA A 465 16.36 -7.05 11.21
N ALA A 466 15.12 -7.55 11.22
CA ALA A 466 14.65 -8.53 10.25
C ALA A 466 13.19 -8.28 9.85
N VAL A 467 12.96 -8.37 8.53
CA VAL A 467 11.67 -8.48 7.80
C VAL A 467 11.19 -7.18 7.12
N ASP A 468 11.26 -7.22 5.79
CA ASP A 468 10.49 -6.41 4.83
C ASP A 468 9.08 -7.02 4.73
N CYS A 469 8.05 -6.29 5.18
CA CYS A 469 6.66 -6.73 5.03
C CYS A 469 5.80 -5.62 4.43
N SER A 470 5.82 -5.57 3.10
CA SER A 470 4.83 -4.92 2.26
C SER A 470 3.87 -5.97 1.69
N GLY A 471 2.98 -6.50 2.54
CA GLY A 471 1.83 -7.28 2.07
C GLY A 471 0.64 -6.35 1.83
N PRO A 472 0.10 -6.21 0.60
CA PRO A 472 -1.12 -5.45 0.40
C PRO A 472 -2.32 -6.24 0.94
N VAL A 473 -3.20 -5.59 1.71
CA VAL A 473 -4.51 -6.15 2.09
C VAL A 473 -5.60 -5.54 1.23
N GLU A 474 -6.58 -6.37 0.93
CA GLU A 474 -7.73 -6.14 0.07
C GLU A 474 -8.62 -4.95 0.51
N SER A 475 -9.01 -4.18 -0.51
CA SER A 475 -10.19 -3.32 -0.63
C SER A 475 -10.51 -2.36 0.52
N LEU A 476 -10.09 -1.10 0.38
CA LEU A 476 -10.98 0.06 0.55
C LEU A 476 -10.39 1.28 -0.18
N GLU A 477 -11.28 2.01 -0.82
CA GLU A 477 -11.09 3.14 -1.73
C GLU A 477 -10.39 4.36 -1.07
N SER A 478 -9.06 4.36 -1.00
CA SER A 478 -8.16 5.53 -0.92
C SER A 478 -6.73 5.04 -1.25
N ALA A 479 -5.66 5.86 -1.24
CA ALA A 479 -4.32 5.35 -1.57
C ALA A 479 -3.96 4.20 -0.65
N PRO A 480 -3.20 3.17 -1.06
CA PRO A 480 -2.67 2.21 -0.11
C PRO A 480 -1.62 2.94 0.73
N LEU A 481 -2.09 3.57 1.80
CA LEU A 481 -1.24 3.97 2.92
C LEU A 481 -0.41 2.73 3.29
N PRO A 482 0.90 2.88 3.50
CA PRO A 482 1.76 1.75 3.82
C PRO A 482 1.22 1.05 5.08
N VAL A 483 1.17 -0.28 5.04
CA VAL A 483 0.73 -1.06 6.20
C VAL A 483 1.95 -1.34 7.07
N HIS A 484 1.88 -0.96 8.33
CA HIS A 484 2.94 -1.19 9.29
C HIS A 484 3.12 -2.67 9.61
N CYS A 485 4.37 -3.14 9.55
CA CYS A 485 4.77 -4.42 10.12
C CYS A 485 4.83 -4.34 11.65
N ASN A 486 3.85 -4.92 12.34
CA ASN A 486 3.80 -4.87 13.81
C ASN A 486 5.14 -5.18 14.50
N ARG A 487 5.54 -4.26 15.40
CA ARG A 487 6.78 -4.30 16.21
C ARG A 487 8.08 -4.05 15.45
N THR A 488 8.02 -3.40 14.29
CA THR A 488 9.18 -2.93 13.52
C THR A 488 9.28 -1.41 13.57
N GLN A 489 10.34 -0.83 12.99
CA GLN A 489 10.45 0.63 12.83
C GLN A 489 9.38 1.16 11.87
N PHE A 490 8.87 2.36 12.15
CA PHE A 490 7.96 3.03 11.25
C PHE A 490 8.70 3.60 10.03
N GLN A 491 8.07 3.57 8.86
CA GLN A 491 8.71 3.89 7.57
C GLN A 491 8.06 5.09 6.86
N ALA A 492 6.92 5.56 7.36
CA ALA A 492 6.17 6.67 6.80
C ALA A 492 5.42 7.39 7.92
N ARG A 493 5.15 8.69 7.74
CA ARG A 493 4.35 9.48 8.68
C ARG A 493 2.89 9.06 8.63
N ASP A 494 2.29 9.02 7.44
CA ASP A 494 0.92 8.55 7.24
C ASP A 494 0.90 7.06 6.90
N MET A 495 0.28 6.24 7.76
CA MET A 495 0.28 4.79 7.57
C MET A 495 -0.88 4.07 8.26
N LEU A 496 -1.09 2.80 7.88
CA LEU A 496 -2.08 1.91 8.49
C LEU A 496 -1.42 0.94 9.47
N VAL A 497 -1.87 0.93 10.72
CA VAL A 497 -1.36 0.04 11.77
C VAL A 497 -2.33 -1.12 12.01
N PRO A 498 -1.97 -2.37 11.68
CA PRO A 498 -2.88 -3.51 11.75
C PRO A 498 -3.13 -3.95 13.20
N TRP A 499 -4.40 -4.09 13.56
CA TRP A 499 -4.88 -4.68 14.81
C TRP A 499 -5.55 -6.02 14.53
N HIS A 500 -5.00 -7.09 15.09
CA HIS A 500 -5.53 -8.45 14.90
C HIS A 500 -6.47 -8.79 16.05
N SER A 501 -7.76 -8.95 15.74
CA SER A 501 -8.75 -9.40 16.72
C SER A 501 -8.58 -10.89 16.99
N LYS A 502 -8.36 -11.25 18.26
CA LYS A 502 -8.27 -12.66 18.65
C LYS A 502 -9.63 -13.36 18.64
N SER A 503 -10.73 -12.64 18.84
CA SER A 503 -12.06 -13.25 18.88
C SER A 503 -12.69 -13.42 17.49
N THR A 504 -12.54 -12.43 16.59
CA THR A 504 -13.14 -12.48 15.25
C THR A 504 -12.18 -13.03 14.19
N GLN A 505 -10.88 -13.15 14.51
CA GLN A 505 -9.81 -13.45 13.55
C GLN A 505 -9.67 -12.42 12.42
N GLU A 506 -10.34 -11.28 12.52
CA GLU A 506 -10.25 -10.19 11.56
C GLU A 506 -9.08 -9.26 11.88
N THR A 507 -8.53 -8.63 10.83
CA THR A 507 -7.52 -7.58 10.97
C THR A 507 -8.14 -6.24 10.61
N HIS A 508 -8.11 -5.30 11.56
CA HIS A 508 -8.55 -3.93 11.34
C HIS A 508 -7.35 -3.01 11.13
N TYR A 509 -7.44 -2.09 10.17
CA TYR A 509 -6.36 -1.18 9.79
C TYR A 509 -6.62 0.21 10.34
N ARG A 510 -5.82 0.62 11.32
CA ARG A 510 -5.99 1.92 11.97
C ARG A 510 -5.11 2.98 11.31
N TYR A 511 -5.67 4.14 10.97
CA TYR A 511 -4.91 5.26 10.42
C TYR A 511 -4.15 6.02 11.50
N TYR A 512 -2.87 6.28 11.24
CA TYR A 512 -1.94 7.01 12.09
C TYR A 512 -1.13 8.00 11.24
N HIS A 513 -1.07 9.25 11.72
CA HIS A 513 -0.07 10.25 11.35
C HIS A 513 1.01 10.30 12.46
N LEU A 514 2.13 9.63 12.22
CA LEU A 514 3.27 9.58 13.13
C LEU A 514 4.07 10.87 13.04
N PHE A 515 4.22 11.53 14.17
CA PHE A 515 4.89 12.81 14.28
C PHE A 515 6.40 12.62 14.26
N GLN A 516 7.09 13.35 13.40
CA GLN A 516 8.56 13.42 13.45
C GLN A 516 9.04 14.43 14.49
N GLN A 517 10.33 14.39 14.82
CA GLN A 517 10.95 15.34 15.74
C GLN A 517 10.66 16.79 15.33
N GLY A 518 10.13 17.59 16.27
CA GLY A 518 9.80 19.01 16.07
C GLY A 518 8.41 19.28 15.47
N GLU A 519 7.76 18.29 14.85
CA GLU A 519 6.44 18.48 14.21
C GLU A 519 5.33 18.81 15.21
N LEU A 520 5.37 18.22 16.41
CA LEU A 520 4.41 18.56 17.47
C LEU A 520 4.58 20.02 17.91
N ARG A 521 5.82 20.47 18.10
CA ARG A 521 6.14 21.86 18.42
C ARG A 521 5.63 22.81 17.34
N GLU A 522 5.94 22.54 16.08
CA GLU A 522 5.47 23.35 14.95
C GLU A 522 3.95 23.44 14.91
N LEU A 523 3.24 22.33 15.12
CA LEU A 523 1.79 22.29 15.19
C LEU A 523 1.25 23.21 16.31
N LEU A 524 1.76 23.06 17.53
CA LEU A 524 1.30 23.80 18.70
C LEU A 524 1.61 25.31 18.57
N GLU A 525 2.83 25.65 18.17
CA GLU A 525 3.27 27.04 17.97
C GLU A 525 2.53 27.72 16.82
N SER A 526 2.13 26.98 15.77
CA SER A 526 1.32 27.53 14.67
C SER A 526 -0.07 27.97 15.12
N VAL A 527 -0.60 27.35 16.18
CA VAL A 527 -1.92 27.66 16.74
C VAL A 527 -1.83 28.74 17.82
N ALA A 528 -0.89 28.62 18.74
CA ALA A 528 -0.71 29.55 19.85
C ALA A 528 0.78 29.77 20.14
N PRO A 529 1.39 30.82 19.56
CA PRO A 529 2.81 31.09 19.74
C PRO A 529 3.23 31.22 21.22
N GLY A 530 4.27 30.49 21.59
CA GLY A 530 4.86 30.39 22.92
C GLY A 530 4.01 29.63 23.93
N CYS A 531 3.00 28.86 23.53
CA CYS A 531 2.15 28.12 24.47
C CYS A 531 2.87 26.95 25.15
N ILE A 532 3.99 26.47 24.60
CA ILE A 532 4.70 25.29 25.11
C ILE A 532 5.47 25.63 26.39
N GLU A 533 5.12 24.94 27.48
CA GLU A 533 5.82 25.00 28.78
C GLU A 533 6.98 24.00 28.81
N THR A 534 6.69 22.75 28.44
CA THR A 534 7.68 21.67 28.35
C THR A 534 7.40 20.77 27.16
N GLU A 535 8.46 20.23 26.56
CA GLU A 535 8.39 19.24 25.49
C GLU A 535 9.41 18.12 25.80
N TYR A 536 9.01 16.87 25.61
CA TYR A 536 9.85 15.71 25.88
C TYR A 536 9.43 14.51 25.03
N HIS A 537 10.28 13.47 25.01
CA HIS A 537 9.97 12.16 24.41
C HIS A 537 9.70 11.15 25.52
N ASP A 538 8.64 10.37 25.41
CA ASP A 538 8.28 9.32 26.39
C ASP A 538 7.79 8.06 25.67
N GLN A 539 8.57 6.98 25.77
CA GLN A 539 8.22 5.64 25.26
C GLN A 539 7.72 5.63 23.80
N GLY A 540 8.40 6.37 22.90
CA GLY A 540 8.04 6.43 21.48
C GLY A 540 6.89 7.39 21.18
N ASN A 541 6.69 8.40 22.03
CA ASN A 541 5.73 9.48 21.82
C ASN A 541 6.43 10.83 21.96
N TRP A 542 6.00 11.79 21.13
CA TRP A 542 6.28 13.20 21.35
C TRP A 542 5.22 13.79 22.27
N CYS A 543 5.68 14.48 23.30
CA CYS A 543 4.85 14.94 24.41
C CYS A 543 5.08 16.42 24.66
N ALA A 544 4.02 17.18 24.93
CA ALA A 544 4.13 18.58 25.30
C ALA A 544 3.11 18.95 26.38
N VAL A 545 3.55 19.73 27.36
CA VAL A 545 2.66 20.51 28.23
C VAL A 545 2.55 21.91 27.63
N ILE A 546 1.33 22.35 27.37
CA ILE A 546 1.03 23.68 26.88
C ILE A 546 0.19 24.45 27.90
N VAL A 547 0.29 25.78 27.89
CA VAL A 547 -0.47 26.68 28.76
C VAL A 547 -1.23 27.68 27.91
N LYS A 548 -2.51 27.89 28.23
CA LYS A 548 -3.28 28.97 27.63
C LYS A 548 -2.83 30.31 28.19
N LYS A 549 -2.06 31.06 27.40
CA LYS A 549 -1.68 32.44 27.72
C LYS A 549 -2.89 33.37 27.65
N GLY A 550 -2.94 34.34 28.55
CA GLY A 550 -3.90 35.45 28.46
C GLY A 550 -3.70 36.23 27.17
N SER A 551 -4.79 36.70 26.56
CA SER A 551 -4.65 37.69 25.50
C SER A 551 -4.11 38.98 26.13
N ALA A 552 -3.14 39.66 25.51
CA ALA A 552 -2.56 40.89 26.02
C ALA A 552 -3.57 42.06 26.18
N GLY A 553 -4.85 41.85 25.86
CA GLY A 553 -5.95 42.79 26.05
C GLY A 553 -6.80 42.57 27.31
N ASP A 554 -6.71 41.42 27.98
CA ASP A 554 -7.60 41.10 29.12
C ASP A 554 -7.09 41.60 30.48
N GLU A 555 -5.78 41.86 30.63
CA GLU A 555 -5.21 42.41 31.88
C GLU A 555 -5.70 43.84 32.19
N ALA A 556 -6.25 44.55 31.21
CA ALA A 556 -6.85 45.87 31.42
C ALA A 556 -8.28 45.82 31.98
N SER A 557 -8.93 44.65 32.02
CA SER A 557 -10.34 44.49 32.41
C SER A 557 -10.55 43.93 33.82
N ILE A 558 -9.51 43.40 34.46
CA ILE A 558 -9.58 42.81 35.81
C ILE A 558 -9.24 43.85 36.90
N ALA A 559 -8.82 45.07 36.51
CA ALA A 559 -8.60 46.19 37.42
C ALA A 559 -9.67 47.28 37.27
N ARG A 560 -10.95 46.94 37.46
CA ARG A 560 -12.03 47.92 37.79
C ARG A 560 -13.09 47.33 38.70
#